data_AF-A0A4R9LNX9-F1
#
_entry.id   AF-A0A4R9LNX9-F1
#
_cell.length_a   1.000
_cell.length_b   1.000
_cell.length_c   1.000
_cell.angle_alpha   90.00
_cell.angle_beta   90.00
_cell.angle_gamma   90.00
#
_symmetry.space_group_name_H-M   'P 1'
#
loop_
_entity.id
_entity.type
_entity.pdbx_description
1 polymer ?
#
loop_
_entity_poly.entity_id
_entity_poly.type
_entity_poly.pdbx_seq_one_letter_code
_entity_poly.pdbx_strand_id
1 'polypeptide(L)'
;MEKLKKKDILPETQGKDTEKSKKTKELIYNTAISLFQKDGYEKATMRSISSHAGVSLGSAYYYFQSKEDIVLQFYYFSQEDAKIQSEEFNKSTNDFKKRFKNIILYKIDSFAKYKNFVSVLAKNAGDPNHSISPFSGETKHIREDAIQIIREALESSNLKLKGEIVSLLPELLWLYQLGIVYFWISDSSKSSQRTKLIVDESLDMVFKLIQISKFPFFKTVIGSILRLYRLVKGN
;
A
#
# COMPACT_ATOMS: atom_id res chain seq x y z
N MET A 1 14.14 1.83 -20.09
CA MET A 1 13.06 1.04 -19.45
C MET A 1 11.83 1.93 -19.41
N GLU A 2 10.88 1.59 -20.26
CA GLU A 2 9.72 2.41 -20.63
C GLU A 2 8.80 2.57 -19.42
N LYS A 3 8.50 3.82 -19.06
CA LYS A 3 7.54 4.15 -18.00
C LYS A 3 6.17 3.64 -18.44
N LEU A 4 5.65 2.59 -17.79
CA LEU A 4 4.26 2.18 -17.91
C LEU A 4 3.39 3.42 -17.71
N LYS A 5 2.61 3.75 -18.73
CA LYS A 5 1.77 4.94 -18.72
C LYS A 5 0.58 4.65 -17.80
N LYS A 6 -0.07 5.69 -17.28
CA LYS A 6 -1.39 5.68 -16.59
C LYS A 6 -2.49 4.86 -17.31
N LYS A 7 -2.21 4.45 -18.54
CA LYS A 7 -3.00 3.70 -19.51
C LYS A 7 -3.11 2.19 -19.23
N ASP A 8 -2.14 1.62 -18.50
CA ASP A 8 -1.99 0.15 -18.41
C ASP A 8 -2.63 -0.46 -17.14
N ILE A 9 -3.09 0.37 -16.20
CA ILE A 9 -3.70 -0.05 -14.91
C ILE A 9 -5.22 0.09 -14.92
N LEU A 10 -5.75 0.87 -15.86
CA LEU A 10 -7.18 1.12 -16.03
C LEU A 10 -7.51 0.83 -17.50
N PRO A 11 -8.51 0.00 -17.82
CA PRO A 11 -8.99 -0.05 -19.20
C PRO A 11 -9.35 1.38 -19.62
N GLU A 12 -8.76 1.83 -20.74
CA GLU A 12 -9.22 3.06 -21.40
C GLU A 12 -10.74 2.98 -21.49
N THR A 13 -11.42 3.96 -20.92
CA THR A 13 -12.84 4.18 -21.14
C THR A 13 -13.06 4.35 -22.64
N GLN A 14 -13.32 3.26 -23.34
CA GLN A 14 -13.84 3.27 -24.71
C GLN A 14 -15.30 3.70 -24.61
N GLY A 15 -15.50 5.01 -24.56
CA GLY A 15 -16.80 5.66 -24.43
C GLY A 15 -16.62 7.07 -23.89
N LYS A 16 -17.34 8.05 -24.47
CA LYS A 16 -17.31 9.46 -24.07
C LYS A 16 -17.28 9.59 -22.55
N ASP A 17 -16.26 10.25 -22.04
CA ASP A 17 -15.96 10.48 -20.62
C ASP A 17 -16.99 11.45 -20.01
N THR A 18 -18.26 11.02 -19.97
CA THR A 18 -19.38 11.81 -19.49
C THR A 18 -19.39 11.82 -17.97
N GLU A 19 -19.82 12.93 -17.38
CA GLU A 19 -20.00 13.05 -15.93
C GLU A 19 -20.88 11.91 -15.36
N LYS A 20 -21.87 11.47 -16.14
CA LYS A 20 -22.74 10.32 -15.82
C LYS A 20 -21.96 9.00 -15.72
N SER A 21 -21.00 8.77 -16.60
CA SER A 21 -20.14 7.58 -16.59
C SER A 21 -19.30 7.51 -15.31
N LYS A 22 -18.66 8.64 -14.94
CA LYS A 22 -17.87 8.77 -13.71
C LYS A 22 -18.70 8.52 -12.45
N LYS A 23 -19.88 9.15 -12.34
CA LYS A 23 -20.83 8.93 -11.23
C LYS A 23 -21.25 7.47 -11.11
N THR A 24 -21.46 6.79 -12.24
CA THR A 24 -21.85 5.37 -12.24
C THR A 24 -20.70 4.48 -11.75
N LYS A 25 -19.47 4.73 -12.23
CA LYS A 25 -18.27 4.01 -11.77
C LYS A 25 -18.05 4.20 -10.26
N GLU A 26 -18.16 5.43 -9.76
CA GLU A 26 -18.05 5.74 -8.34
C GLU A 26 -19.15 5.07 -7.50
N LEU A 27 -20.39 5.05 -7.99
CA LEU A 27 -21.50 4.36 -7.32
C LEU A 27 -21.21 2.87 -7.16
N ILE A 28 -20.74 2.20 -8.22
CA ILE A 28 -20.37 0.78 -8.18
C ILE A 28 -19.23 0.55 -7.19
N TYR A 29 -18.17 1.36 -7.28
CA TYR A 29 -17.02 1.27 -6.38
C TYR A 29 -17.44 1.42 -4.90
N ASN A 30 -18.17 2.49 -4.56
CA ASN A 30 -18.59 2.75 -3.18
C ASN A 30 -19.52 1.65 -2.65
N THR A 31 -20.42 1.14 -3.50
CA THR A 31 -21.29 0.02 -3.14
C THR A 31 -20.49 -1.24 -2.86
N ALA A 32 -19.49 -1.55 -3.69
CA ALA A 32 -18.64 -2.71 -3.50
C ALA A 32 -17.80 -2.62 -2.22
N ILE A 33 -17.18 -1.48 -1.95
CA ILE A 33 -16.42 -1.26 -0.70
C ILE A 33 -17.32 -1.44 0.53
N SER A 34 -18.54 -0.92 0.50
CA SER A 34 -19.52 -1.10 1.58
C SER A 34 -19.89 -2.57 1.77
N LEU A 35 -20.14 -3.32 0.68
CA LEU A 35 -20.41 -4.76 0.74
C LEU A 35 -19.21 -5.55 1.27
N PHE A 36 -17.98 -5.22 0.85
CA PHE A 36 -16.77 -5.87 1.34
C PHE A 36 -16.58 -5.67 2.85
N GLN A 37 -16.93 -4.49 3.37
CA GLN A 37 -16.87 -4.20 4.81
C GLN A 37 -17.95 -4.95 5.60
N LYS A 38 -19.17 -5.00 5.07
CA LYS A 38 -20.35 -5.53 5.78
C LYS A 38 -20.45 -7.05 5.70
N ASP A 39 -20.38 -7.60 4.49
CA ASP A 39 -20.66 -9.01 4.22
C ASP A 39 -19.37 -9.83 4.03
N GLY A 40 -18.24 -9.15 3.86
CA GLY A 40 -16.93 -9.73 3.61
C GLY A 40 -16.62 -9.88 2.12
N TYR A 41 -15.35 -9.66 1.76
CA TYR A 41 -14.86 -9.73 0.38
C TYR A 41 -15.18 -11.05 -0.33
N GLU A 42 -15.08 -12.18 0.38
CA GLU A 42 -15.31 -13.49 -0.24
C GLU A 42 -16.76 -13.72 -0.66
N LYS A 43 -17.72 -13.22 0.13
CA LYS A 43 -19.16 -13.40 -0.15
C LYS A 43 -19.70 -12.42 -1.20
N ALA A 44 -19.04 -11.29 -1.38
CA ALA A 44 -19.43 -10.31 -2.37
C ALA A 44 -19.18 -10.83 -3.79
N THR A 45 -20.17 -10.64 -4.67
CA THR A 45 -20.10 -11.00 -6.10
C THR A 45 -20.40 -9.78 -6.96
N MET A 46 -19.98 -9.79 -8.22
CA MET A 46 -20.36 -8.73 -9.16
C MET A 46 -21.88 -8.56 -9.29
N ARG A 47 -22.63 -9.66 -9.17
CA ARG A 47 -24.10 -9.65 -9.17
C ARG A 47 -24.69 -8.98 -7.93
N SER A 48 -24.16 -9.27 -6.74
CA SER A 48 -24.63 -8.61 -5.52
C SER A 48 -24.27 -7.11 -5.55
N ILE A 49 -23.08 -6.76 -6.02
CA ILE A 49 -22.63 -5.36 -6.18
C ILE A 49 -23.56 -4.61 -7.14
N SER A 50 -23.80 -5.14 -8.35
CA SER A 50 -24.65 -4.47 -9.34
C SER A 50 -26.09 -4.29 -8.82
N SER A 51 -26.62 -5.32 -8.15
CA SER A 51 -27.97 -5.28 -7.57
C SER A 51 -28.10 -4.21 -6.48
N HIS A 52 -27.12 -4.08 -5.59
CA HIS A 52 -27.14 -3.05 -4.53
C HIS A 52 -26.89 -1.65 -5.08
N ALA A 53 -26.09 -1.54 -6.15
CA ALA A 53 -25.81 -0.26 -6.82
C ALA A 53 -26.98 0.20 -7.70
N GLY A 54 -28.00 -0.62 -7.91
CA GLY A 54 -29.13 -0.30 -8.80
C GLY A 54 -28.75 -0.22 -10.27
N VAL A 55 -27.71 -0.94 -10.70
CA VAL A 55 -27.25 -0.98 -12.10
C VAL A 55 -27.37 -2.39 -12.67
N SER A 56 -27.42 -2.51 -14.00
CA SER A 56 -27.41 -3.82 -14.64
C SER A 56 -26.05 -4.51 -14.43
N LEU A 57 -26.06 -5.85 -14.41
CA LEU A 57 -24.83 -6.63 -14.29
C LEU A 57 -23.84 -6.33 -15.44
N GLY A 58 -24.35 -6.18 -16.67
CA GLY A 58 -23.53 -5.77 -17.81
C GLY A 58 -22.92 -4.37 -17.65
N SER A 59 -23.67 -3.42 -17.07
CA SER A 59 -23.13 -2.09 -16.74
C SER A 59 -22.05 -2.17 -15.66
N ALA A 60 -22.16 -3.08 -14.69
CA ALA A 60 -21.10 -3.26 -13.69
C ALA A 60 -19.83 -3.82 -14.33
N TYR A 61 -19.96 -4.86 -15.16
CA TYR A 61 -18.84 -5.45 -15.90
C TYR A 61 -18.20 -4.49 -16.91
N TYR A 62 -18.94 -3.51 -17.42
CA TYR A 62 -18.37 -2.46 -18.26
C TYR A 62 -17.29 -1.64 -17.50
N TYR A 63 -17.48 -1.37 -16.20
CA TYR A 63 -16.54 -0.57 -15.42
C TYR A 63 -15.49 -1.39 -14.67
N PHE A 64 -15.84 -2.61 -14.24
CA PHE A 64 -14.99 -3.49 -13.45
C PHE A 64 -15.18 -4.93 -13.95
N GLN A 65 -14.14 -5.54 -14.50
CA GLN A 65 -14.21 -6.92 -15.02
C GLN A 65 -14.32 -7.94 -13.89
N SER A 66 -13.84 -7.57 -12.69
CA SER A 66 -13.82 -8.44 -11.51
C SER A 66 -14.01 -7.64 -10.22
N LYS A 67 -14.25 -8.35 -9.10
CA LYS A 67 -14.25 -7.70 -7.78
C LYS A 67 -12.81 -7.34 -7.35
N GLU A 68 -11.83 -8.08 -7.86
CA GLU A 68 -10.40 -7.82 -7.68
C GLU A 68 -10.00 -6.47 -8.30
N ASP A 69 -10.55 -6.08 -9.46
CA ASP A 69 -10.31 -4.77 -10.08
C ASP A 69 -10.72 -3.62 -9.15
N ILE A 70 -11.81 -3.82 -8.39
CA ILE A 70 -12.30 -2.85 -7.40
C ILE A 70 -11.30 -2.75 -6.24
N VAL A 71 -10.71 -3.88 -5.82
CA VAL A 71 -9.65 -3.89 -4.79
C VAL A 71 -8.39 -3.19 -5.28
N LEU A 72 -7.98 -3.43 -6.52
CA LEU A 72 -6.84 -2.75 -7.13
C LEU A 72 -7.07 -1.24 -7.19
N GLN A 73 -8.30 -0.81 -7.53
CA GLN A 73 -8.67 0.61 -7.49
C GLN A 73 -8.65 1.17 -6.06
N PHE A 74 -9.07 0.40 -5.05
CA PHE A 74 -8.96 0.79 -3.64
C PHE A 74 -7.50 1.00 -3.21
N TYR A 75 -6.60 0.09 -3.59
CA TYR A 75 -5.17 0.24 -3.33
C TYR A 75 -4.58 1.46 -4.04
N TYR A 76 -4.93 1.68 -5.31
CA TYR A 76 -4.46 2.83 -6.07
C TYR A 76 -4.85 4.15 -5.38
N PHE A 77 -6.12 4.33 -5.01
CA PHE A 77 -6.57 5.53 -4.30
C PHE A 77 -5.89 5.70 -2.95
N SER A 78 -5.69 4.61 -2.21
CA SER A 78 -4.94 4.66 -0.95
C SER A 78 -3.50 5.14 -1.13
N GLN A 79 -2.87 4.81 -2.25
CA GLN A 79 -1.49 5.23 -2.53
C GLN A 79 -1.42 6.68 -3.01
N GLU A 80 -2.39 7.14 -3.80
CA GLU A 80 -2.51 8.54 -4.23
C GLU A 80 -2.73 9.48 -3.04
N ASP A 81 -3.67 9.13 -2.15
CA ASP A 81 -3.95 9.88 -0.92
C ASP A 81 -2.71 9.94 -0.01
N ALA A 82 -2.02 8.80 0.17
CA ALA A 82 -0.81 8.71 0.98
C ALA A 82 0.36 9.52 0.39
N LYS A 83 0.46 9.61 -0.94
CA LYS A 83 1.48 10.42 -1.60
C LYS A 83 1.27 11.90 -1.31
N ILE A 84 0.06 12.41 -1.55
CA ILE A 84 -0.30 13.82 -1.32
C ILE A 84 -0.03 14.19 0.15
N GLN A 85 -0.48 13.34 1.08
CA GLN A 85 -0.29 13.59 2.50
C GLN A 85 1.18 13.56 2.92
N SER A 86 1.98 12.62 2.39
CA SER A 86 3.42 12.54 2.64
C SER A 86 4.16 13.77 2.13
N GLU A 87 3.87 14.20 0.90
CA GLU A 87 4.46 15.41 0.31
C GLU A 87 4.18 16.65 1.16
N GLU A 88 2.94 16.79 1.66
CA GLU A 88 2.57 17.90 2.54
C GLU A 88 3.31 17.83 3.89
N PHE A 89 3.33 16.66 4.53
CA PHE A 89 4.01 16.49 5.81
C PHE A 89 5.53 16.72 5.70
N ASN A 90 6.15 16.33 4.59
CA ASN A 90 7.58 16.50 4.33
C ASN A 90 8.01 17.97 4.32
N LYS A 91 7.11 18.91 4.00
CA LYS A 91 7.37 20.36 4.09
C LYS A 91 7.55 20.85 5.52
N SER A 92 6.95 20.16 6.50
CA SER A 92 6.96 20.57 7.92
C SER A 92 8.23 20.15 8.67
N THR A 93 9.00 19.19 8.16
CA THR A 93 10.20 18.69 8.83
C THR A 93 11.15 18.02 7.84
N ASN A 94 12.46 18.09 8.10
CA ASN A 94 13.48 17.35 7.33
C ASN A 94 13.91 16.04 8.02
N ASP A 95 13.34 15.70 9.17
CA ASP A 95 13.66 14.48 9.92
C ASP A 95 12.98 13.25 9.30
N PHE A 96 13.78 12.36 8.70
CA PHE A 96 13.26 11.16 8.05
C PHE A 96 12.49 10.22 8.99
N LYS A 97 12.89 10.13 10.27
CA LYS A 97 12.19 9.27 11.24
C LYS A 97 10.78 9.76 11.47
N LYS A 98 10.60 11.08 11.61
CA LYS A 98 9.27 11.70 11.76
C LYS A 98 8.44 11.53 10.50
N ARG A 99 9.02 11.73 9.31
CA ARG A 99 8.34 11.53 8.02
C ARG A 99 7.87 10.09 7.85
N PHE A 100 8.74 9.12 8.10
CA PHE A 100 8.39 7.72 7.95
C PHE A 100 7.36 7.25 9.00
N LYS A 101 7.46 7.74 10.25
CA LYS A 101 6.40 7.55 11.26
C LYS A 101 5.06 8.07 10.77
N ASN A 102 5.02 9.27 10.19
CA ASN A 102 3.80 9.85 9.64
C ASN A 102 3.21 9.00 8.51
N ILE A 103 4.03 8.50 7.57
CA ILE A 103 3.59 7.60 6.49
C ILE A 103 2.90 6.34 7.05
N ILE A 104 3.44 5.75 8.12
CA ILE A 104 2.84 4.56 8.76
C ILE A 104 1.53 4.90 9.46
N LEU A 105 1.52 5.95 10.29
CA LEU A 105 0.35 6.33 11.07
C LEU A 105 -0.81 6.77 10.17
N TYR A 106 -0.51 7.53 9.10
CA TYR A 106 -1.51 7.90 8.11
C TYR A 106 -2.15 6.68 7.46
N LYS A 107 -1.35 5.66 7.08
CA LYS A 107 -1.87 4.42 6.50
C LYS A 107 -2.77 3.65 7.46
N ILE A 108 -2.40 3.58 8.74
CA ILE A 108 -3.23 2.95 9.77
C ILE A 108 -4.56 3.70 9.93
N ASP A 109 -4.51 5.02 10.03
CA ASP A 109 -5.70 5.84 10.25
C ASP A 109 -6.61 5.85 9.01
N SER A 110 -6.06 5.86 7.78
CA SER A 110 -6.85 5.80 6.54
C SER A 110 -7.55 4.46 6.34
N PHE A 111 -6.93 3.37 6.79
CA PHE A 111 -7.51 2.03 6.78
C PHE A 111 -8.39 1.70 7.98
N ALA A 112 -8.44 2.55 9.02
CA ALA A 112 -9.18 2.27 10.25
C ALA A 112 -10.65 1.91 10.00
N LYS A 113 -11.34 2.66 9.13
CA LYS A 113 -12.72 2.37 8.72
C LYS A 113 -12.87 1.09 7.89
N TYR A 114 -11.79 0.64 7.26
CA TYR A 114 -11.75 -0.53 6.37
C TYR A 114 -11.13 -1.77 7.04
N LYS A 115 -10.91 -1.77 8.37
CA LYS A 115 -10.15 -2.82 9.07
C LYS A 115 -10.62 -4.25 8.77
N ASN A 116 -11.93 -4.50 8.80
CA ASN A 116 -12.48 -5.83 8.47
C ASN A 116 -12.17 -6.25 7.02
N PHE A 117 -12.30 -5.31 6.08
CA PHE A 117 -12.00 -5.55 4.68
C PHE A 117 -10.50 -5.82 4.49
N VAL A 118 -9.62 -4.97 5.04
CA VAL A 118 -8.16 -5.15 4.98
C VAL A 118 -7.72 -6.46 5.65
N SER A 119 -8.37 -6.88 6.74
CA SER A 119 -8.12 -8.17 7.38
C SER A 119 -8.39 -9.36 6.45
N VAL A 120 -9.43 -9.29 5.61
CA VAL A 120 -9.72 -10.34 4.64
C VAL A 120 -8.68 -10.34 3.52
N LEU A 121 -8.32 -9.16 2.99
CA LEU A 121 -7.25 -9.05 1.97
C LEU A 121 -5.92 -9.63 2.47
N ALA A 122 -5.59 -9.38 3.75
CA ALA A 122 -4.36 -9.88 4.36
C ALA A 122 -4.27 -11.42 4.46
N LYS A 123 -5.41 -12.13 4.47
CA LYS A 123 -5.42 -13.60 4.43
C LYS A 123 -4.90 -14.14 3.09
N ASN A 124 -5.19 -13.43 2.00
CA ASN A 124 -4.79 -13.81 0.65
C ASN A 124 -3.41 -13.25 0.27
N ALA A 125 -2.89 -12.30 1.04
CA ALA A 125 -1.62 -11.62 0.77
C ALA A 125 -0.36 -12.51 0.92
N GLY A 126 -0.48 -13.69 1.54
CA GLY A 126 0.60 -14.69 1.58
C GLY A 126 0.74 -15.52 0.30
N ASP A 127 -0.26 -15.51 -0.59
CA ASP A 127 -0.21 -16.21 -1.88
C ASP A 127 0.27 -15.23 -2.98
N PRO A 128 1.51 -15.35 -3.48
CA PRO A 128 2.02 -14.47 -4.52
C PRO A 128 1.29 -14.63 -5.86
N ASN A 129 0.55 -15.72 -6.07
CA ASN A 129 -0.23 -15.95 -7.30
C ASN A 129 -1.62 -15.33 -7.24
N HIS A 130 -2.05 -14.87 -6.06
CA HIS A 130 -3.33 -14.19 -5.94
C HIS A 130 -3.20 -12.74 -6.42
N SER A 131 -4.05 -12.32 -7.36
CA SER A 131 -4.00 -10.99 -8.00
C SER A 131 -3.98 -9.78 -7.05
N ILE A 132 -4.58 -9.88 -5.86
CA ILE A 132 -4.63 -8.80 -4.85
C ILE A 132 -3.52 -8.89 -3.79
N SER A 133 -2.65 -9.90 -3.88
CA SER A 133 -1.49 -10.03 -2.99
C SER A 133 -0.53 -8.87 -3.21
N PRO A 134 0.04 -8.27 -2.15
CA PRO A 134 1.02 -7.20 -2.28
C PRO A 134 2.33 -7.67 -2.94
N PHE A 135 2.49 -8.97 -3.15
CA PHE A 135 3.65 -9.59 -3.80
C PHE A 135 3.37 -10.07 -5.23
N SER A 136 2.13 -9.97 -5.72
CA SER A 136 1.76 -10.39 -7.07
C SER A 136 2.36 -9.49 -8.16
N GLY A 137 2.25 -9.95 -9.41
CA GLY A 137 2.61 -9.17 -10.59
C GLY A 137 1.67 -8.00 -10.81
N GLU A 138 0.37 -8.21 -10.59
CA GLU A 138 -0.71 -7.24 -10.76
C GLU A 138 -0.55 -6.04 -9.82
N THR A 139 -0.15 -6.28 -8.57
CA THR A 139 0.07 -5.20 -7.58
C THR A 139 1.48 -4.61 -7.62
N LYS A 140 2.34 -5.04 -8.55
CA LYS A 140 3.74 -4.57 -8.61
C LYS A 140 3.84 -3.05 -8.67
N HIS A 141 3.04 -2.41 -9.51
CA HIS A 141 3.02 -0.95 -9.65
C HIS A 141 2.55 -0.25 -8.35
N ILE A 142 1.54 -0.80 -7.67
CA ILE A 142 1.04 -0.30 -6.37
C ILE A 142 2.16 -0.38 -5.32
N ARG A 143 2.88 -1.51 -5.29
CA ARG A 143 4.03 -1.71 -4.40
C ARG A 143 5.14 -0.72 -4.73
N GLU A 144 5.44 -0.51 -6.01
CA GLU A 144 6.45 0.46 -6.45
C GLU A 144 6.07 1.89 -6.06
N ASP A 145 4.80 2.29 -6.20
CA ASP A 145 4.29 3.58 -5.75
C ASP A 145 4.42 3.75 -4.23
N ALA A 146 4.11 2.70 -3.45
CA ALA A 146 4.29 2.72 -2.00
C ALA A 146 5.76 2.88 -1.58
N ILE A 147 6.67 2.17 -2.25
CA ILE A 147 8.12 2.29 -2.04
C ILE A 147 8.61 3.67 -2.46
N GLN A 148 8.06 4.24 -3.54
CA GLN A 148 8.43 5.55 -4.04
C GLN A 148 8.12 6.68 -3.06
N ILE A 149 6.97 6.62 -2.36
CA ILE A 149 6.63 7.59 -1.29
C ILE A 149 7.70 7.59 -0.19
N ILE A 150 8.17 6.40 0.22
CA ILE A 150 9.23 6.26 1.24
C ILE A 150 10.56 6.79 0.70
N ARG A 151 10.88 6.49 -0.56
CA ARG A 151 12.09 6.95 -1.24
C ARG A 151 12.15 8.48 -1.31
N GLU A 152 11.08 9.13 -1.74
CA GLU A 152 10.99 10.60 -1.83
C GLU A 152 11.13 11.26 -0.45
N ALA A 153 10.49 10.68 0.58
CA ALA A 153 10.61 11.14 1.95
C ALA A 153 12.06 11.02 2.48
N LEU A 154 12.79 9.98 2.07
CA LEU A 154 14.20 9.75 2.42
C LEU A 154 15.15 10.71 1.68
N GLU A 155 15.03 10.79 0.35
CA GLU A 155 15.94 11.57 -0.50
C GLU A 155 15.91 13.06 -0.17
N SER A 156 14.72 13.59 0.14
CA SER A 156 14.53 14.99 0.53
C SER A 156 14.79 15.27 2.02
N SER A 157 15.31 14.29 2.78
CA SER A 157 15.54 14.41 4.23
C SER A 157 16.98 14.81 4.61
N ASN A 158 17.19 15.05 5.89
CA ASN A 158 18.51 15.24 6.48
C ASN A 158 19.29 13.92 6.69
N LEU A 159 18.68 12.76 6.52
CA LEU A 159 19.34 11.48 6.74
C LEU A 159 20.28 11.16 5.58
N LYS A 160 21.59 11.32 5.80
CA LYS A 160 22.62 10.97 4.81
C LYS A 160 23.07 9.51 5.00
N LEU A 161 22.82 8.71 3.97
CA LEU A 161 23.24 7.31 3.84
C LEU A 161 24.19 7.18 2.64
N LYS A 162 25.03 6.15 2.64
CA LYS A 162 25.99 5.87 1.57
C LYS A 162 25.97 4.38 1.22
N GLY A 163 26.34 4.06 -0.02
CA GLY A 163 26.47 2.68 -0.50
C GLY A 163 25.13 2.01 -0.83
N GLU A 164 25.16 0.69 -0.98
CA GLU A 164 24.03 -0.11 -1.46
C GLU A 164 22.79 -0.09 -0.53
N ILE A 165 22.94 0.29 0.74
CA ILE A 165 21.80 0.39 1.65
C ILE A 165 20.79 1.47 1.22
N VAL A 166 21.24 2.51 0.51
CA VAL A 166 20.38 3.63 0.06
C VAL A 166 19.30 3.14 -0.89
N SER A 167 19.64 2.23 -1.81
CA SER A 167 18.68 1.71 -2.80
C SER A 167 17.72 0.71 -2.18
N LEU A 168 18.17 -0.08 -1.20
CA LEU A 168 17.38 -1.09 -0.51
C LEU A 168 16.44 -0.55 0.57
N LEU A 169 16.86 0.48 1.29
CA LEU A 169 16.17 0.91 2.51
C LEU A 169 14.68 1.19 2.30
N PRO A 170 14.24 1.89 1.21
CA PRO A 170 12.81 2.11 0.99
C PRO A 170 11.98 0.83 0.91
N GLU A 171 12.51 -0.24 0.31
CA GLU A 171 11.81 -1.52 0.20
C GLU A 171 11.82 -2.29 1.53
N LEU A 172 12.93 -2.26 2.28
CA LEU A 172 12.98 -2.84 3.63
C LEU A 172 12.00 -2.14 4.58
N LEU A 173 11.88 -0.82 4.48
CA LEU A 173 10.92 -0.03 5.25
C LEU A 173 9.48 -0.28 4.82
N TRP A 174 9.23 -0.53 3.53
CA TRP A 174 7.93 -0.97 3.04
C TRP A 174 7.54 -2.35 3.62
N LEU A 175 8.46 -3.32 3.65
CA LEU A 175 8.24 -4.61 4.29
C LEU A 175 7.97 -4.48 5.79
N TYR A 176 8.72 -3.60 6.47
CA TYR A 176 8.46 -3.26 7.86
C TYR A 176 7.06 -2.65 8.05
N GLN A 177 6.66 -1.69 7.20
CA GLN A 177 5.30 -1.13 7.22
C GLN A 177 4.23 -2.22 7.01
N LEU A 178 4.46 -3.15 6.10
CA LEU A 178 3.56 -4.29 5.87
C LEU A 178 3.43 -5.13 7.15
N GLY A 179 4.54 -5.45 7.82
CA GLY A 179 4.52 -6.13 9.13
C GLY A 179 3.72 -5.39 10.20
N ILE A 180 3.83 -4.06 10.26
CA ILE A 180 3.01 -3.22 11.15
C ILE A 180 1.52 -3.32 10.79
N VAL A 181 1.15 -3.29 9.51
CA VAL A 181 -0.25 -3.45 9.07
C VAL A 181 -0.79 -4.83 9.48
N TYR A 182 0.01 -5.89 9.34
CA TYR A 182 -0.37 -7.23 9.78
C TYR A 182 -0.60 -7.32 11.30
N PHE A 183 0.27 -6.71 12.10
CA PHE A 183 0.05 -6.61 13.54
C PHE A 183 -1.23 -5.80 13.83
N TRP A 184 -1.39 -4.65 13.17
CA TRP A 184 -2.50 -3.73 13.36
C TRP A 184 -3.86 -4.40 13.14
N ILE A 185 -3.97 -5.28 12.13
CA ILE A 185 -5.19 -6.06 11.87
C ILE A 185 -5.65 -6.82 13.11
N SER A 186 -4.71 -7.35 13.89
CA SER A 186 -4.98 -8.14 15.10
C SER A 186 -5.05 -7.30 16.38
N ASP A 187 -4.76 -5.99 16.31
CA ASP A 187 -4.77 -5.10 17.47
C ASP A 187 -6.21 -4.77 17.91
N SER A 188 -6.63 -5.32 19.05
CA SER A 188 -7.93 -5.08 19.67
C SER A 188 -7.97 -3.87 20.61
N SER A 189 -6.84 -3.16 20.79
CA SER A 189 -6.80 -1.98 21.66
C SER A 189 -7.60 -0.80 21.08
N LYS A 190 -8.13 0.05 21.96
CA LYS A 190 -8.93 1.22 21.58
C LYS A 190 -8.11 2.11 20.64
N SER A 191 -8.67 2.43 19.47
CA SER A 191 -8.03 3.27 18.45
C SER A 191 -6.62 2.80 18.06
N SER A 192 -6.37 1.49 18.14
CA SER A 192 -5.07 0.86 17.81
C SER A 192 -3.88 1.40 18.61
N GLN A 193 -4.09 1.69 19.90
CA GLN A 193 -3.05 2.20 20.80
C GLN A 193 -1.80 1.31 20.86
N ARG A 194 -1.95 -0.02 20.89
CA ARG A 194 -0.79 -0.93 20.91
C ARG A 194 0.02 -0.84 19.62
N THR A 195 -0.66 -0.73 18.48
CA THR A 195 0.01 -0.50 17.19
C THR A 195 0.82 0.79 17.22
N LYS A 196 0.24 1.89 17.73
CA LYS A 196 0.94 3.19 17.84
C LYS A 196 2.17 3.11 18.74
N LEU A 197 2.07 2.40 19.87
CA LEU A 197 3.22 2.14 20.76
C LEU A 197 4.30 1.29 20.08
N ILE A 198 3.91 0.23 19.37
CA ILE A 198 4.87 -0.59 18.63
C ILE A 198 5.59 0.24 17.58
N VAL A 199 4.86 1.04 16.79
CA VAL A 199 5.47 1.94 15.81
C VAL A 199 6.52 2.84 16.47
N ASP A 200 6.22 3.39 17.64
CA ASP A 200 7.16 4.26 18.36
C ASP A 200 8.42 3.52 18.81
N GLU A 201 8.25 2.41 19.53
CA GLU A 201 9.37 1.62 20.06
C GLU A 201 10.21 0.94 18.96
N SER A 202 9.56 0.37 17.94
CA SER A 202 10.28 -0.32 16.87
C SER A 202 10.94 0.63 15.87
N LEU A 203 10.39 1.83 15.65
CA LEU A 203 11.09 2.83 14.83
C LEU A 203 12.38 3.31 15.49
N ASP A 204 12.40 3.45 16.81
CA ASP A 204 13.62 3.78 17.54
C ASP A 204 14.71 2.74 17.32
N MET A 205 14.35 1.46 17.40
CA MET A 205 15.25 0.34 17.11
C MET A 205 15.70 0.33 15.65
N VAL A 206 14.77 0.42 14.69
CA VAL A 206 15.08 0.42 13.25
C VAL A 206 16.04 1.57 12.90
N PHE A 207 15.80 2.78 13.41
CA PHE A 207 16.67 3.92 13.14
C PHE A 207 18.04 3.80 13.79
N LYS A 208 18.15 3.20 14.99
CA LYS A 208 19.45 2.85 15.58
C LYS A 208 20.22 1.90 14.66
N LEU A 209 19.57 0.87 14.11
CA LEU A 209 20.19 -0.06 13.16
C LEU A 209 20.62 0.64 11.86
N ILE A 210 19.81 1.58 11.33
CA ILE A 210 20.17 2.40 10.16
C ILE A 210 21.37 3.32 10.45
N GLN A 211 21.49 3.88 11.65
CA GLN A 211 22.69 4.65 12.01
C GLN A 211 23.91 3.75 12.11
N ILE A 212 23.76 2.57 12.71
CA ILE A 212 24.84 1.60 12.86
C ILE A 212 25.32 1.07 11.50
N SER A 213 24.42 0.94 10.52
CA SER A 213 24.75 0.50 9.16
C SER A 213 25.70 1.46 8.42
N LYS A 214 25.94 2.67 8.94
CA LYS A 214 26.92 3.63 8.39
C LYS A 214 28.36 3.25 8.71
N PHE A 215 28.60 2.41 9.72
CA PHE A 215 29.95 2.05 10.13
C PHE A 215 30.55 0.95 9.24
N PRO A 216 31.85 1.02 8.88
CA PRO A 216 32.48 0.08 7.93
C PRO A 216 32.40 -1.39 8.34
N PHE A 217 32.41 -1.70 9.64
CA PHE A 217 32.31 -3.07 10.15
C PHE A 217 30.98 -3.77 9.79
N PHE A 218 29.90 -2.99 9.55
CA PHE A 218 28.59 -3.54 9.18
C PHE A 218 28.47 -3.87 7.68
N LYS A 219 29.49 -3.58 6.87
CA LYS A 219 29.49 -3.93 5.43
C LYS A 219 29.21 -5.42 5.18
N THR A 220 29.77 -6.31 6.02
CA THR A 220 29.56 -7.77 5.87
C THR A 220 28.10 -8.15 6.12
N VAL A 221 27.47 -7.56 7.14
CA VAL A 221 26.05 -7.81 7.48
C VAL A 221 25.15 -7.27 6.38
N ILE A 222 25.39 -6.05 5.91
CA ILE A 222 24.64 -5.45 4.79
C ILE A 222 24.80 -6.30 3.53
N GLY A 223 26.01 -6.80 3.27
CA GLY A 223 26.29 -7.74 2.18
C GLY A 223 25.49 -9.04 2.29
N SER A 224 25.34 -9.60 3.49
CA SER A 224 24.49 -10.77 3.73
C SER A 224 23.01 -10.47 3.50
N ILE A 225 22.51 -9.34 4.00
CA ILE A 225 21.12 -8.90 3.75
C ILE A 225 20.89 -8.70 2.25
N LEU A 226 21.84 -8.11 1.53
CA LEU A 226 21.80 -7.94 0.08
C LEU A 226 21.74 -9.27 -0.65
N ARG A 227 22.57 -10.25 -0.28
CA ARG A 227 22.54 -11.59 -0.88
C ARG A 227 21.19 -12.25 -0.67
N LEU A 228 20.65 -12.21 0.56
CA LEU A 228 19.32 -12.75 0.86
C LEU A 228 18.23 -12.04 0.05
N TYR A 229 18.28 -10.71 -0.02
CA TYR A 229 17.34 -9.92 -0.80
C TYR A 229 17.37 -10.26 -2.29
N ARG A 230 18.56 -10.42 -2.89
CA ARG A 230 18.73 -10.81 -4.30
C ARG A 230 18.16 -12.20 -4.57
N LEU A 231 18.43 -13.17 -3.69
CA LEU A 231 17.85 -14.51 -3.74
C LEU A 231 16.31 -14.49 -3.73
N VAL A 232 15.70 -13.65 -2.87
CA VAL A 232 14.25 -13.50 -2.80
C VAL A 232 13.68 -12.83 -4.07
N LYS A 233 14.42 -11.92 -4.69
CA LYS A 233 14.03 -11.26 -5.96
C LYS A 233 14.22 -12.14 -7.19
N GLY A 234 14.86 -13.31 -7.05
CA GLY A 234 15.19 -14.18 -8.18
C GLY A 234 16.30 -13.63 -9.09
N ASN A 235 17.18 -12.78 -8.55
CA ASN A 235 18.33 -12.17 -9.25
C ASN A 235 19.66 -12.60 -8.62
#